data_AF-A0A174TEQ5-F1
#
_entry.id   AF-A0A174TEQ5-F1
#
_cell.length_a   1.000
_cell.length_b   1.000
_cell.length_c   1.000
_cell.angle_alpha   90.00
_cell.angle_beta   90.00
_cell.angle_gamma   90.00
#
_symmetry.space_group_name_H-M   'P 1'
#
loop_
_entity.id
_entity.type
_entity.pdbx_description
1 polymer ?
#
loop_
_entity_poly.entity_id
_entity_poly.type
_entity_poly.pdbx_seq_one_letter_code
_entity_poly.pdbx_strand_id
1 'polypeptide(L)'
;MDLETLEDIEDTDNAFEKIELNELKAQIQYAINTLPDYQKEVIILRFYYDLKIREIATITKASVSTVKSRLQQGIKKLERYLADFRGGDNV
;
A
#
# COMPACT_ATOMS: atom_id res chain seq x y z
N MET A 1 6.24 1.31 -43.98
CA MET A 1 6.00 1.27 -42.53
C MET A 1 7.35 0.94 -41.95
N ASP A 2 8.09 1.99 -41.61
CA ASP A 2 9.48 1.85 -41.17
C ASP A 2 9.50 1.12 -39.83
N LEU A 3 10.32 0.07 -39.74
CA LEU A 3 10.44 -0.78 -38.55
C LEU A 3 11.05 -0.05 -37.34
N GLU A 4 11.54 1.18 -37.52
CA GLU A 4 12.05 2.04 -36.44
C GLU A 4 10.93 2.57 -35.52
N THR A 5 9.67 2.62 -35.98
CA THR A 5 8.57 3.11 -35.13
C THR A 5 8.03 2.08 -34.15
N LEU A 6 8.46 0.81 -34.24
CA LEU A 6 7.93 -0.28 -33.39
C LEU A 6 8.75 -0.46 -32.10
N GLU A 7 10.04 -0.10 -32.09
CA GLU A 7 10.89 -0.14 -30.89
C GLU A 7 10.56 0.99 -29.89
N ASP A 8 10.15 2.17 -30.38
CA ASP A 8 9.81 3.31 -29.52
C ASP A 8 8.48 3.11 -28.77
N ILE A 9 7.54 2.33 -29.32
CA ILE A 9 6.21 2.13 -28.72
C ILE A 9 6.31 1.24 -27.47
N GLU A 10 7.09 0.14 -27.53
CA GLU A 10 7.27 -0.77 -26.38
C GLU A 10 8.00 -0.11 -25.20
N ASP A 11 8.97 0.78 -25.46
CA ASP A 11 9.70 1.46 -24.38
C ASP A 11 8.85 2.56 -23.72
N THR A 12 7.94 3.19 -24.48
CA THR A 12 6.98 4.15 -23.92
C THR A 12 5.91 3.48 -23.06
N ASP A 13 5.34 2.35 -23.47
CA ASP A 13 4.34 1.62 -22.67
C ASP A 13 4.96 1.16 -21.33
N ASN A 14 6.19 0.65 -21.36
CA ASN A 14 6.94 0.30 -20.15
C ASN A 14 7.23 1.52 -19.26
N ALA A 15 7.46 2.70 -19.84
CA ALA A 15 7.67 3.93 -19.08
C ALA A 15 6.38 4.43 -18.41
N PHE A 16 5.25 4.39 -19.12
CA PHE A 16 3.94 4.76 -18.56
C PHE A 16 3.52 3.82 -17.43
N GLU A 17 3.60 2.51 -17.62
CA GLU A 17 3.30 1.53 -16.57
C GLU A 17 4.18 1.74 -15.33
N LYS A 18 5.45 2.07 -15.54
CA LYS A 18 6.40 2.35 -14.44
C LYS A 18 6.05 3.64 -13.70
N ILE A 19 5.60 4.68 -14.39
CA ILE A 19 5.13 5.92 -13.78
C ILE A 19 3.90 5.65 -12.92
N GLU A 20 2.88 4.98 -13.48
CA GLU A 20 1.65 4.64 -12.75
C GLU A 20 1.95 3.78 -11.50
N LEU A 21 2.84 2.79 -11.63
CA LEU A 21 3.25 1.96 -10.50
C LEU A 21 3.97 2.78 -9.41
N ASN A 22 4.81 3.74 -9.79
CA ASN A 22 5.51 4.59 -8.84
C ASN A 22 4.55 5.55 -8.12
N GLU A 23 3.57 6.11 -8.83
CA GLU A 23 2.52 6.93 -8.24
C GLU A 23 1.68 6.13 -7.24
N LEU A 24 1.24 4.93 -7.62
CA LEU A 24 0.51 4.03 -6.74
C LEU A 24 1.33 3.69 -5.47
N LYS A 25 2.63 3.39 -5.63
CA LYS A 25 3.53 3.14 -4.50
C LYS A 25 3.63 4.36 -3.58
N ALA A 26 3.78 5.56 -4.14
CA ALA A 26 3.87 6.80 -3.37
C ALA A 26 2.58 7.05 -2.57
N GLN A 27 1.41 6.81 -3.18
CA GLN A 27 0.11 6.94 -2.53
C GLN A 27 -0.05 5.95 -1.37
N ILE A 28 0.28 4.67 -1.59
CA ILE A 28 0.23 3.64 -0.54
C ILE A 28 1.19 4.00 0.60
N GLN A 29 2.41 4.43 0.28
CA GLN A 29 3.42 4.80 1.27
C GLN A 29 2.95 5.98 2.12
N TYR A 30 2.35 7.00 1.50
CA TYR A 30 1.78 8.13 2.23
C TYR A 30 0.63 7.67 3.12
N ALA A 31 -0.31 6.88 2.60
CA ALA A 31 -1.45 6.35 3.36
C ALA A 31 -0.98 5.59 4.61
N ILE A 32 0.00 4.69 4.45
CA ILE A 32 0.61 3.95 5.57
C ILE A 32 1.24 4.92 6.57
N ASN A 33 1.93 5.96 6.10
CA ASN A 33 2.57 6.95 6.97
C ASN A 33 1.59 7.75 7.83
N THR A 34 0.35 7.95 7.37
CA THR A 34 -0.72 8.60 8.16
C THR A 34 -1.29 7.75 9.29
N LEU A 35 -1.01 6.45 9.32
CA LEU A 35 -1.50 5.57 10.37
C LEU A 35 -0.78 5.84 11.69
N PRO A 36 -1.49 5.77 12.83
CA PRO A 36 -0.86 5.65 14.14
C PRO A 36 0.15 4.51 14.15
N ASP A 37 1.27 4.70 14.84
CA ASP A 37 2.42 3.78 14.79
C ASP A 37 2.04 2.34 15.12
N TYR A 38 1.15 2.14 16.09
CA TYR A 38 0.69 0.81 16.48
C TYR A 38 -0.17 0.10 15.42
N GLN A 39 -0.81 0.84 14.49
CA GLN A 39 -1.54 0.27 13.34
C GLN A 39 -0.58 0.02 12.18
N LYS A 40 0.32 0.97 11.92
CA LYS A 40 1.38 0.89 10.92
C LYS A 40 2.28 -0.33 11.15
N GLU A 41 2.77 -0.49 12.37
CA GLU A 41 3.65 -1.57 12.78
C GLU A 41 3.01 -2.94 12.52
N VAL A 42 1.76 -3.16 12.96
CA VAL A 42 1.10 -4.46 12.75
C VAL A 42 0.80 -4.72 11.26
N ILE A 43 0.55 -3.70 10.45
CA ILE A 43 0.36 -3.82 9.00
C ILE A 43 1.68 -4.24 8.33
N ILE A 44 2.79 -3.57 8.65
CA ILE A 44 4.11 -3.90 8.11
C ILE A 44 4.48 -5.34 8.49
N LEU A 45 4.35 -5.69 9.77
CA LEU A 45 4.64 -7.06 10.23
C LEU A 45 3.75 -8.11 9.54
N ARG A 46 2.48 -7.78 9.28
CA ARG A 46 1.55 -8.73 8.66
C ARG A 46 1.78 -8.91 7.16
N PHE A 47 2.00 -7.82 6.42
CA PHE A 47 1.98 -7.86 4.95
C PHE A 47 3.36 -7.78 4.32
N TYR A 48 4.31 -7.09 4.95
CA TYR A 48 5.68 -7.01 4.44
C TYR A 48 6.54 -8.18 4.91
N TYR A 49 6.39 -8.59 6.17
CA TYR A 49 7.13 -9.71 6.75
C TYR A 49 6.34 -11.03 6.79
N ASP A 50 5.11 -11.04 6.28
CA ASP A 50 4.20 -12.21 6.24
C ASP A 50 4.01 -12.94 7.59
N LEU A 51 4.06 -12.21 8.70
CA LEU A 51 3.97 -12.81 10.04
C LEU A 51 2.52 -13.17 10.41
N LYS A 52 2.34 -14.25 11.17
CA LYS A 52 1.04 -14.64 11.74
C LYS A 52 0.69 -13.72 12.89
N ILE A 53 -0.61 -13.50 13.11
CA ILE A 53 -1.13 -12.64 14.18
C ILE A 53 -0.55 -12.99 15.56
N ARG A 54 -0.31 -14.29 15.85
CA ARG A 54 0.29 -14.72 17.12
C ARG A 54 1.76 -14.30 17.25
N GLU A 55 2.53 -14.35 16.17
CA GLU A 55 3.94 -13.92 16.15
C GLU A 55 4.02 -12.40 16.34
N ILE A 56 3.14 -11.67 15.67
CA ILE A 56 3.00 -10.20 15.83
C ILE A 56 2.64 -9.84 17.27
N ALA A 57 1.73 -10.59 17.90
CA ALA A 57 1.35 -10.38 19.30
C ALA A 57 2.57 -10.53 20.25
N THR A 58 3.41 -11.54 20.00
CA THR A 58 4.66 -11.74 20.74
C THR A 58 5.65 -10.59 20.53
N ILE A 59 5.89 -10.19 19.27
CA ILE A 59 6.85 -9.12 18.91
C ILE A 59 6.43 -7.78 19.51
N THR A 60 5.15 -7.42 19.35
CA THR A 60 4.61 -6.12 19.79
C THR A 60 4.23 -6.10 21.28
N LYS A 61 4.42 -7.22 21.99
CA LYS A 61 4.02 -7.42 23.40
C LYS A 61 2.55 -7.03 23.66
N ALA A 62 1.68 -7.34 22.69
CA ALA A 62 0.25 -7.04 22.73
C ALA A 62 -0.57 -8.34 22.71
N SER A 63 -1.84 -8.27 23.12
CA SER A 63 -2.73 -9.44 23.00
C SER A 63 -3.07 -9.73 21.52
N VAL A 64 -3.38 -10.99 21.20
CA VAL A 64 -3.88 -11.38 19.88
C VAL A 64 -5.11 -10.56 19.48
N SER A 65 -6.00 -10.27 20.42
CA SER A 65 -7.19 -9.44 20.19
C SER A 65 -6.82 -7.99 19.87
N THR A 66 -5.81 -7.44 20.57
CA THR A 66 -5.28 -6.10 20.30
C THR A 66 -4.68 -6.02 18.91
N VAL A 67 -3.86 -7.00 18.51
CA VAL A 67 -3.27 -7.04 17.14
C VAL A 67 -4.37 -7.11 16.08
N LYS A 68 -5.38 -7.97 16.26
CA LYS A 68 -6.53 -8.04 15.34
C LYS A 68 -7.25 -6.69 15.21
N SER A 69 -7.54 -6.04 16.33
CA SER A 69 -8.22 -4.74 16.34
C SER A 69 -7.38 -3.66 15.66
N ARG A 70 -6.07 -3.60 15.94
CA ARG A 70 -5.14 -2.67 15.29
C ARG A 70 -5.06 -2.90 13.78
N LEU A 71 -4.97 -4.16 13.35
CA LEU A 71 -5.00 -4.53 11.93
C LEU A 71 -6.29 -4.08 11.25
N GLN A 72 -7.45 -4.43 11.81
CA GLN A 72 -8.75 -4.05 11.23
C GLN A 72 -8.91 -2.54 11.12
N GLN A 73 -8.56 -1.79 12.17
CA GLN A 73 -8.67 -0.33 12.15
C GLN A 73 -7.67 0.30 11.17
N GLY A 74 -6.45 -0.22 11.09
CA GLY A 74 -5.44 0.23 10.13
C GLY A 74 -5.89 0.01 8.69
N ILE A 75 -6.36 -1.21 8.38
CA ILE A 75 -6.88 -1.55 7.03
C ILE A 75 -8.05 -0.64 6.67
N LYS A 76 -9.03 -0.47 7.55
CA LYS A 76 -10.19 0.41 7.30
C LYS A 76 -9.78 1.87 7.02
N LYS A 77 -8.73 2.37 7.68
CA LYS A 77 -8.19 3.71 7.41
C LYS A 77 -7.51 3.79 6.05
N LEU A 78 -6.75 2.77 5.67
CA LEU A 78 -6.13 2.68 4.35
C LEU A 78 -7.18 2.60 3.24
N GLU A 79 -8.21 1.77 3.41
CA GLU A 79 -9.34 1.68 2.48
C GLU A 79 -10.00 3.03 2.26
N ARG A 80 -10.28 3.76 3.35
CA ARG A 80 -10.85 5.11 3.25
C ARG A 80 -9.90 6.08 2.55
N TYR A 81 -8.63 6.09 2.92
CA TYR A 81 -7.64 6.98 2.31
C TYR A 81 -7.55 6.77 0.80
N LEU A 82 -7.49 5.51 0.36
CA LEU A 82 -7.40 5.15 -1.06
C LEU A 82 -8.72 5.38 -1.81
N ALA A 83 -9.87 5.21 -1.15
CA ALA A 83 -11.17 5.53 -1.72
C ALA A 83 -11.36 7.04 -1.94
N ASP A 84 -10.98 7.86 -0.95
CA ASP A 84 -11.04 9.32 -1.04
C ASP A 84 -10.12 9.84 -2.17
N PHE A 85 -8.97 9.19 -2.36
CA PHE A 85 -8.06 9.49 -3.48
C PHE A 85 -8.66 9.18 -4.85
N ARG A 86 -9.32 8.04 -5.00
CA ARG A 86 -10.01 7.65 -6.26
C ARG A 86 -11.25 8.50 -6.57
N GLY A 87 -11.80 9.19 -5.57
CA GLY A 87 -12.91 10.13 -5.72
C GLY A 87 -12.49 11.57 -6.04
N GLY A 88 -11.17 11.84 -6.09
CA GLY A 88 -10.58 13.17 -6.22
C GLY A 88 -10.62 13.79 -7.63
N ASP A 89 -11.04 13.05 -8.67
CA ASP A 89 -11.21 13.56 -10.03
C ASP A 89 -12.50 14.39 -10.25
N ASN A 90 -13.01 15.02 -9.19
CA ASN A 90 -14.12 15.98 -9.26
C ASN A 90 -13.67 17.36 -8.72
N VAL A 91 -12.67 17.97 -9.35
CA VAL A 91 -12.47 19.43 -9.38
C VAL A 91 -11.94 19.83 -10.76
#